data_AF-A0A6G3MMF4-F1
#
_entry.id   AF-A0A6G3MMF4-F1
#
_cell.length_a   1.000
_cell.length_b   1.000
_cell.length_c   1.000
_cell.angle_alpha   90.00
_cell.angle_beta   90.00
_cell.angle_gamma   90.00
#
_symmetry.space_group_name_H-M   'P 1'
#
loop_
_entity.id
_entity.type
_entity.pdbx_description
1 polymer ?
#
loop_
_entity_poly.entity_id
_entity_poly.type
_entity_poly.pdbx_seq_one_letter_code
_entity_poly.pdbx_strand_id
1 'polypeptide(L)'
;QRSKSVKFVIMTLPARPIFTIKEIDNEKIVFVIENVDLAFANALRRVFMAEVPTLAIDWVQIESNNSPMHDEFLSHRLGLLPLKSDNVVNKMYYHRDCTCEEFCEHCSIEFCMDVSCTTDDIVSVTTAHLIPVGSRFKDFSLFSPADSS
;
A
#
# COMPACT_ATOMS: atom_id res chain seq x y z
N GLN A 1 50.42 -5.92 36.97
CA GLN A 1 50.48 -5.74 35.51
C GLN A 1 49.36 -6.55 34.87
N ARG A 2 48.21 -5.95 34.55
CA ARG A 2 47.03 -6.65 34.01
C ARG A 2 47.03 -6.49 32.48
N SER A 3 47.39 -7.55 31.77
CA SER A 3 47.24 -7.63 30.33
C SER A 3 45.79 -7.99 30.00
N LYS A 4 45.10 -7.15 29.23
CA LYS A 4 43.82 -7.49 28.60
C LYS A 4 44.09 -7.68 27.11
N SER A 5 43.93 -8.90 26.61
CA SER A 5 43.97 -9.18 25.18
C SER A 5 42.56 -9.04 24.61
N VAL A 6 42.42 -8.20 23.59
CA VAL A 6 41.19 -8.09 22.80
C VAL A 6 41.43 -8.85 21.50
N LYS A 7 40.67 -9.94 21.30
CA LYS A 7 40.63 -10.67 20.03
C LYS A 7 39.57 -10.03 19.15
N PHE A 8 39.99 -9.44 18.03
CA PHE A 8 39.08 -9.01 16.97
C PHE A 8 39.08 -10.08 15.88
N VAL A 9 37.88 -10.52 15.49
CA VAL A 9 37.68 -11.32 14.28
C VAL A 9 37.34 -10.34 13.17
N ILE A 10 38.23 -10.18 12.20
CA ILE A 10 37.94 -9.45 10.97
C ILE A 10 37.18 -10.42 10.08
N MET A 11 35.85 -10.28 10.04
CA MET A 11 35.02 -11.03 9.10
C MET A 11 35.33 -10.50 7.69
N THR A 12 35.80 -11.38 6.82
CA THR A 12 35.97 -11.08 5.39
C THR A 12 34.66 -10.53 4.84
N LEU A 13 34.74 -9.47 4.01
CA LEU A 13 33.61 -8.84 3.31
C LEU A 13 32.53 -9.87 2.94
N PRO A 14 31.24 -9.65 3.30
CA PRO A 14 30.20 -10.62 3.00
C PRO A 14 30.19 -10.88 1.50
N ALA A 15 30.05 -12.16 1.14
CA ALA A 15 29.91 -12.61 -0.24
C ALA A 15 28.85 -11.76 -0.94
N ARG A 16 29.14 -11.33 -2.18
CA ARG A 16 28.20 -10.50 -2.93
C ARG A 16 26.91 -11.30 -3.15
N PRO A 17 25.73 -10.78 -2.77
CA PRO A 17 24.47 -11.47 -3.00
C PRO A 17 24.25 -11.63 -4.51
N ILE A 18 23.88 -12.83 -4.94
CA ILE A 18 23.53 -13.11 -6.34
C ILE A 18 22.02 -13.27 -6.42
N PHE A 19 21.39 -12.51 -7.32
CA PHE A 19 19.95 -12.56 -7.57
C PHE A 19 19.70 -13.24 -8.91
N THR A 20 18.92 -14.32 -8.88
CA THR A 20 18.48 -15.04 -10.09
C THR A 20 16.97 -15.00 -10.17
N ILE A 21 16.43 -14.33 -11.18
CA ILE A 21 14.98 -14.26 -11.43
C ILE A 21 14.56 -15.57 -12.11
N LYS A 22 13.53 -16.23 -11.57
CA LYS A 22 12.95 -17.46 -12.14
C LYS A 22 11.72 -17.15 -12.98
N GLU A 23 10.80 -16.37 -12.44
CA GLU A 23 9.52 -16.03 -13.08
C GLU A 23 9.20 -14.57 -12.78
N ILE A 24 8.66 -13.88 -13.77
CA ILE A 24 8.15 -12.52 -13.66
C ILE A 24 6.84 -12.42 -14.42
N ASP A 25 5.77 -12.17 -13.66
CA ASP A 25 4.42 -11.92 -14.16
C ASP A 25 3.92 -10.59 -13.59
N ASN A 26 2.75 -10.12 -14.05
CA ASN A 26 2.15 -8.88 -13.58
C ASN A 26 1.79 -8.91 -12.08
N GLU A 27 1.48 -10.08 -11.53
CA GLU A 27 1.06 -10.25 -10.13
C GLU A 27 2.14 -10.85 -9.22
N LYS A 28 3.11 -11.58 -9.80
CA LYS A 28 4.10 -12.34 -9.03
C LYS A 28 5.51 -12.21 -9.61
N ILE A 29 6.48 -12.13 -8.70
CA ILE A 29 7.90 -12.21 -9.04
C ILE A 29 8.51 -13.30 -8.18
N VAL A 30 9.13 -14.29 -8.82
CA VAL A 30 9.83 -15.40 -8.15
C VAL A 30 11.32 -15.26 -8.43
N PHE A 31 12.11 -15.07 -7.39
CA PHE A 31 13.57 -14.97 -7.49
C PHE A 31 14.25 -15.82 -6.41
N VAL A 32 15.52 -16.15 -6.65
CA VAL A 32 16.40 -16.83 -5.70
C VAL A 32 17.55 -15.89 -5.36
N ILE A 33 17.85 -15.76 -4.06
CA ILE A 33 19.02 -15.04 -3.56
C ILE A 33 20.02 -16.06 -3.02
N GLU A 34 21.24 -16.01 -3.53
CA GLU A 34 22.37 -16.82 -3.08
C GLU A 34 23.44 -15.95 -2.40
N ASN A 35 24.33 -16.57 -1.63
CA ASN A 35 25.40 -15.89 -0.90
C ASN A 35 24.91 -14.87 0.15
N VAL A 36 23.78 -15.14 0.80
CA VAL A 36 23.24 -14.32 1.89
C VAL A 36 23.00 -15.12 3.15
N ASP A 37 23.18 -14.48 4.30
CA ASP A 37 22.81 -15.06 5.59
C ASP A 37 21.28 -15.10 5.75
N LEU A 38 20.81 -16.05 6.56
CA LEU A 38 19.39 -16.14 6.93
C LEU A 38 18.87 -14.83 7.56
N ALA A 39 19.72 -14.14 8.32
CA ALA A 39 19.39 -12.85 8.92
C ALA A 39 19.09 -11.79 7.84
N PHE A 40 19.87 -11.75 6.77
CA PHE A 40 19.66 -10.83 5.65
C PHE A 40 18.39 -11.17 4.87
N ALA A 41 18.16 -12.46 4.58
CA ALA A 41 16.95 -12.90 3.89
C ALA A 41 15.67 -12.58 4.69
N ASN A 42 15.68 -12.82 6.01
CA ASN A 42 14.56 -12.48 6.89
C ASN A 42 14.35 -10.97 7.02
N ALA A 43 15.42 -10.18 7.00
CA ALA A 43 15.31 -8.72 6.97
C ALA A 43 14.60 -8.26 5.70
N LEU A 44 15.02 -8.73 4.51
CA LEU A 44 14.35 -8.40 3.25
C LEU A 44 12.87 -8.79 3.25
N ARG A 45 12.53 -9.99 3.74
CA ARG A 45 11.13 -10.41 3.87
C ARG A 45 10.31 -9.43 4.73
N ARG A 46 10.87 -8.96 5.85
CA ARG A 46 10.18 -8.00 6.73
C ARG A 46 10.00 -6.65 6.07
N VAL A 47 11.02 -6.16 5.37
CA VAL A 47 10.96 -4.91 4.60
C VAL A 47 9.85 -4.98 3.55
N PHE A 48 9.77 -6.07 2.78
CA PHE A 48 8.72 -6.25 1.78
C PHE A 48 7.30 -6.26 2.36
N MET A 49 7.13 -6.73 3.60
CA MET A 49 5.83 -6.81 4.24
C MET A 49 5.41 -5.51 4.95
N ALA A 50 6.36 -4.73 5.46
CA ALA A 50 6.06 -3.67 6.43
C ALA A 50 6.61 -2.29 6.07
N GLU A 51 7.61 -2.20 5.19
CA GLU A 51 8.31 -0.94 4.90
C GLU A 51 8.08 -0.44 3.47
N VAL A 52 7.25 -1.14 2.69
CA VAL A 52 6.82 -0.66 1.38
C VAL A 52 5.71 0.37 1.59
N PRO A 53 5.90 1.64 1.19
CA PRO A 53 4.87 2.66 1.33
C PRO A 53 3.70 2.34 0.38
N THR A 54 2.49 2.33 0.91
CA THR A 54 1.25 2.07 0.17
C THR A 54 0.21 3.14 0.49
N LEU A 55 -0.73 3.37 -0.42
CA LEU A 55 -1.89 4.24 -0.20
C LEU A 55 -3.11 3.39 0.16
N ALA A 56 -3.86 3.84 1.15
CA ALA A 56 -5.11 3.24 1.60
C ALA A 56 -6.07 4.34 2.07
N ILE A 57 -7.36 4.02 2.14
CA ILE A 57 -8.38 4.93 2.69
C ILE A 57 -8.27 4.88 4.22
N ASP A 58 -7.98 6.01 4.85
CA ASP A 58 -7.82 6.12 6.31
C ASP A 58 -8.96 6.91 6.96
N TRP A 59 -9.46 7.95 6.29
CA TRP A 59 -10.53 8.80 6.78
C TRP A 59 -11.79 8.62 5.94
N VAL A 60 -12.92 8.31 6.60
CA VAL A 60 -14.22 8.10 5.96
C VAL A 60 -15.26 8.94 6.67
N GLN A 61 -15.91 9.84 5.93
CA GLN A 61 -17.06 10.60 6.39
C GLN A 61 -18.32 10.06 5.72
N ILE A 62 -19.33 9.76 6.53
CA ILE A 62 -20.63 9.27 6.07
C ILE A 62 -21.64 10.40 6.31
N GLU A 63 -22.20 10.95 5.24
CA GLU A 63 -23.26 11.97 5.34
C GLU A 63 -24.63 11.34 5.60
N SER A 64 -24.92 10.23 4.94
CA SER A 64 -26.20 9.52 5.05
C SER A 64 -26.01 8.03 4.72
N ASN A 65 -26.37 7.15 5.66
CA ASN A 65 -26.39 5.70 5.44
C ASN A 65 -27.76 5.14 5.83
N ASN A 66 -28.55 4.75 4.83
CA ASN A 66 -29.82 4.03 5.00
C ASN A 66 -29.70 2.54 4.67
N SER A 67 -28.48 2.03 4.51
CA SER A 67 -28.23 0.61 4.28
C SER A 67 -28.39 -0.18 5.58
N PRO A 68 -28.58 -1.50 5.52
CA PRO A 68 -28.60 -2.35 6.71
C PRO A 68 -27.20 -2.53 7.34
N MET A 69 -26.13 -2.03 6.72
CA MET A 69 -24.77 -2.13 7.26
C MET A 69 -24.49 -0.94 8.18
N HIS A 70 -23.89 -1.21 9.34
CA HIS A 70 -23.42 -0.15 10.23
C HIS A 70 -22.25 0.62 9.62
N ASP A 71 -22.15 1.89 9.99
CA ASP A 71 -21.16 2.84 9.49
C ASP A 71 -19.72 2.36 9.71
N GLU A 72 -19.43 1.79 10.88
CA GLU A 72 -18.10 1.27 11.23
C GLU A 72 -17.73 0.05 10.38
N PHE A 73 -18.73 -0.74 10.00
CA PHE A 73 -18.50 -1.89 9.14
C PHE A 73 -18.20 -1.45 7.70
N LEU A 74 -18.88 -0.40 7.22
CA LEU A 74 -18.62 0.17 5.92
C LEU A 74 -17.23 0.81 5.86
N SER A 75 -16.88 1.64 6.83
CA SER A 75 -15.57 2.30 6.89
C SER A 75 -14.41 1.30 6.97
N HIS A 76 -14.56 0.24 7.78
CA HIS A 76 -13.56 -0.82 7.86
C HIS A 76 -13.36 -1.56 6.52
N ARG A 77 -14.45 -1.83 5.79
CA ARG A 77 -14.35 -2.45 4.46
C ARG A 77 -13.71 -1.52 3.44
N LEU A 78 -14.02 -0.23 3.48
CA LEU A 78 -13.41 0.78 2.60
C LEU A 78 -11.91 0.93 2.86
N GLY A 79 -11.47 0.88 4.12
CA GLY A 79 -10.06 0.99 4.48
C GLY A 79 -9.18 -0.17 3.96
N LEU A 80 -9.79 -1.32 3.66
CA LEU A 80 -9.10 -2.49 3.10
C LEU A 80 -9.10 -2.53 1.57
N LEU A 81 -9.67 -1.52 0.89
CA LEU A 81 -9.68 -1.48 -0.56
C LEU A 81 -8.28 -1.19 -1.11
N PRO A 82 -7.74 -2.06 -1.99
CA PRO A 82 -6.44 -1.82 -2.61
C PRO A 82 -6.54 -0.69 -3.65
N LEU A 83 -5.58 0.22 -3.58
CA LEU A 83 -5.47 1.40 -4.42
C LEU A 83 -4.23 1.31 -5.31
N LYS A 84 -4.37 1.48 -6.64
CA LYS A 84 -3.21 1.47 -7.55
C LYS A 84 -2.49 2.80 -7.47
N SER A 85 -1.20 2.78 -7.11
CA SER A 85 -0.49 3.99 -6.71
C SER A 85 0.90 4.15 -7.34
N ASP A 86 1.20 3.39 -8.41
CA ASP A 86 2.52 3.20 -9.02
C ASP A 86 3.36 4.50 -9.21
N ASN A 87 2.73 5.62 -9.56
CA ASN A 87 3.42 6.88 -9.84
C ASN A 87 3.16 8.00 -8.81
N VAL A 88 2.31 7.74 -7.81
CA VAL A 88 1.79 8.77 -6.90
C VAL A 88 2.43 8.67 -5.51
N VAL A 89 2.72 7.46 -5.02
CA VAL A 89 3.30 7.26 -3.67
C VAL A 89 4.57 8.09 -3.47
N ASN A 90 5.46 8.10 -4.46
CA ASN A 90 6.74 8.81 -4.37
C ASN A 90 6.63 10.34 -4.46
N LYS A 91 5.48 10.87 -4.92
CA LYS A 91 5.23 12.31 -5.09
C LYS A 91 4.37 12.91 -3.99
N MET A 92 3.98 12.09 -3.02
CA MET A 92 3.07 12.47 -1.95
C MET A 92 3.84 12.53 -0.64
N TYR A 93 3.53 13.52 0.19
CA TYR A 93 4.08 13.58 1.53
C TYR A 93 3.20 12.79 2.49
N TYR A 94 3.81 12.18 3.50
CA TYR A 94 3.04 11.68 4.63
C TYR A 94 2.30 12.85 5.28
N HIS A 95 1.04 12.65 5.63
CA HIS A 95 0.20 13.70 6.22
C HIS A 95 0.85 14.35 7.45
N ARG A 96 1.50 13.55 8.33
CA ARG A 96 2.26 14.03 9.50
C ARG A 96 3.44 14.97 9.19
N ASP A 97 3.97 14.90 7.97
CA ASP A 97 5.12 15.70 7.52
C ASP A 97 4.65 16.88 6.65
N CYS A 98 3.34 17.02 6.42
CA CYS A 98 2.75 18.11 5.66
C CYS A 98 2.41 19.31 6.55
N THR A 99 2.45 20.51 5.99
CA THR A 99 2.18 21.78 6.70
C THR A 99 0.72 22.22 6.61
N CYS A 100 -0.19 21.39 6.11
CA CYS A 100 -1.62 21.72 5.99
C CYS A 100 -2.37 21.49 7.31
N GLU A 101 -3.52 22.16 7.50
CA GLU A 101 -4.35 22.00 8.72
C GLU A 101 -5.18 20.70 8.71
N GLU A 102 -5.73 20.32 7.55
CA GLU A 102 -6.53 19.10 7.41
C GLU A 102 -6.02 18.26 6.24
N PHE A 103 -6.50 18.52 5.03
CA PHE A 103 -6.20 17.74 3.83
C PHE A 103 -5.87 18.67 2.68
N CYS A 104 -4.86 18.32 1.86
CA CYS A 104 -4.47 19.10 0.71
C CYS A 104 -4.08 18.20 -0.46
N GLU A 105 -3.97 18.78 -1.66
CA GLU A 105 -3.62 18.05 -2.87
C GLU A 105 -2.22 17.39 -2.83
N HIS A 106 -1.37 17.71 -1.85
CA HIS A 106 -0.02 17.13 -1.69
C HIS A 106 0.05 15.95 -0.71
N CYS A 107 -0.93 15.81 0.19
CA CYS A 107 -0.90 14.82 1.28
C CYS A 107 -2.12 13.89 1.32
N SER A 108 -3.16 14.17 0.53
CA SER A 108 -4.37 13.34 0.48
C SER A 108 -5.00 13.32 -0.90
N ILE A 109 -5.82 12.31 -1.16
CA ILE A 109 -6.67 12.16 -2.34
C ILE A 109 -8.06 11.91 -1.82
N GLU A 110 -9.05 12.57 -2.42
CA GLU A 110 -10.44 12.46 -2.01
C GLU A 110 -11.21 11.55 -2.96
N PHE A 111 -12.10 10.73 -2.40
CA PHE A 111 -13.03 9.88 -3.14
C PHE A 111 -14.43 10.14 -2.61
N CYS A 112 -15.39 10.22 -3.52
CA CYS A 112 -16.81 10.37 -3.25
C CYS A 112 -17.56 9.15 -3.79
N MET A 113 -18.51 8.65 -3.02
CA MET A 113 -19.39 7.56 -3.42
C MET A 113 -20.82 7.96 -3.11
N ASP A 114 -21.62 8.16 -4.15
CA ASP A 114 -23.03 8.47 -4.05
C ASP A 114 -23.82 7.41 -4.84
N VAL A 115 -24.58 6.58 -4.11
CA VAL A 115 -25.36 5.49 -4.70
C VAL A 115 -26.74 5.48 -4.05
N SER A 116 -27.78 5.65 -4.88
CA SER A 116 -29.18 5.55 -4.49
C SER A 116 -29.88 4.41 -5.22
N CYS A 117 -30.63 3.59 -4.49
CA CYS A 117 -31.49 2.57 -5.08
C CYS A 117 -32.89 3.14 -5.34
N THR A 118 -33.26 3.32 -6.61
CA THR A 118 -34.60 3.82 -7.02
C THR A 118 -35.49 2.75 -7.65
N THR A 119 -34.95 1.55 -7.85
CA THR A 119 -35.62 0.39 -8.48
C THR A 119 -35.93 -0.68 -7.45
N ASP A 120 -36.88 -1.57 -7.74
CA ASP A 120 -37.20 -2.73 -6.88
C ASP A 120 -36.11 -3.83 -6.91
N ASP A 121 -35.12 -3.69 -7.79
CA ASP A 121 -33.98 -4.60 -7.89
C ASP A 121 -32.89 -4.32 -6.84
N ILE A 122 -32.14 -5.36 -6.49
CA ILE A 122 -31.01 -5.25 -5.56
C ILE A 122 -29.83 -4.57 -6.27
N VAL A 123 -29.45 -3.38 -5.79
CA VAL A 123 -28.25 -2.67 -6.26
C VAL A 123 -27.02 -3.17 -5.50
N SER A 124 -26.03 -3.69 -6.23
CA SER A 124 -24.74 -4.08 -5.67
C SER A 124 -23.74 -2.92 -5.73
N VAL A 125 -23.36 -2.42 -4.55
CA VAL A 125 -22.34 -1.36 -4.44
C VAL A 125 -20.96 -1.99 -4.55
N THR A 126 -20.24 -1.65 -5.62
CA THR A 126 -18.86 -2.09 -5.90
C THR A 126 -17.89 -0.92 -5.93
N THR A 127 -16.59 -1.21 -5.99
CA THR A 127 -15.52 -0.21 -6.10
C THR A 127 -15.66 0.70 -7.31
N ALA A 128 -16.36 0.28 -8.37
CA ALA A 128 -16.60 1.12 -9.55
C ALA A 128 -17.43 2.39 -9.24
N HIS A 129 -18.15 2.43 -8.11
CA HIS A 129 -18.92 3.60 -7.68
C HIS A 129 -18.08 4.62 -6.88
N LEU A 130 -16.82 4.30 -6.56
CA LEU A 130 -15.91 5.25 -5.94
C LEU A 130 -15.37 6.20 -6.99
N ILE A 131 -15.85 7.44 -6.94
CA ILE A 131 -15.46 8.49 -7.86
C ILE A 131 -14.39 9.35 -7.19
N PRO A 132 -13.19 9.43 -7.75
CA PRO A 132 -12.15 10.34 -7.30
C PRO A 132 -12.57 11.80 -7.47
N VAL A 133 -12.18 12.64 -6.52
CA VAL A 133 -12.40 14.08 -6.59
C VAL A 133 -11.03 14.76 -6.68
N GLY A 134 -10.89 15.70 -7.62
CA GLY A 134 -9.69 16.52 -7.77
C GLY A 134 -8.89 16.31 -9.07
N SER A 135 -7.99 17.25 -9.32
CA SER A 135 -7.24 17.40 -10.59
C SER A 135 -6.15 16.33 -10.79
N ARG A 136 -5.66 15.71 -9.71
CA ARG A 136 -4.59 14.69 -9.71
C ARG A 136 -5.06 13.27 -10.08
N PHE A 137 -6.36 13.06 -10.34
CA PHE A 137 -6.91 11.72 -10.60
C PHE A 137 -6.41 11.04 -11.88
N LYS A 138 -5.88 11.79 -12.86
CA LYS A 138 -5.46 11.20 -14.15
C LYS A 138 -4.39 10.11 -14.05
N ASP A 139 -3.70 10.03 -12.91
CA ASP A 139 -2.65 9.06 -12.64
C ASP A 139 -3.13 7.85 -11.80
N PHE A 140 -4.44 7.75 -11.52
CA PHE A 140 -4.99 6.76 -10.59
C PHE A 140 -6.07 5.91 -11.26
N SER A 141 -5.99 4.60 -11.07
CA SER A 141 -7.07 3.68 -11.42
C SER A 141 -7.37 2.80 -10.21
N LEU A 142 -8.64 2.51 -9.96
CA LEU A 142 -8.97 1.46 -8.99
C LEU A 142 -8.50 0.11 -9.55
N PHE A 143 -8.06 -0.77 -8.68
CA PHE A 143 -7.66 -2.12 -9.08
C PHE A 143 -8.88 -2.83 -9.69
N SER A 144 -8.84 -3.07 -11.01
CA SER A 144 -9.88 -3.82 -11.70
C SER A 144 -9.46 -5.29 -11.80
N PRO A 145 -10.33 -6.25 -11.47
CA PRO A 145 -10.04 -7.68 -11.63
C PRO A 145 -9.75 -8.11 -13.08
N ALA A 146 -9.93 -7.22 -14.06
CA ALA A 146 -9.61 -7.44 -15.46
C ALA A 146 -8.16 -7.03 -15.84
N ASP A 147 -7.42 -6.37 -14.93
CA ASP A 147 -6.02 -5.95 -15.17
C ASP A 147 -5.01 -7.07 -14.86
N SER A 148 -5.48 -8.23 -14.41
CA SER A 148 -4.68 -9.42 -14.06
C SER A 148 -4.65 -10.52 -15.13
N SER A 149 -5.21 -10.28 -16.32
CA SER A 149 -5.22 -11.21 -17.46
C SER A 149 -4.18 -10.90 -18.53
#